data_AF-A0AAV2K176-F1
#
_entry.id   AF-A0AAV2K176-F1
#
_cell.length_a   1.000
_cell.length_b   1.000
_cell.length_c   1.000
_cell.angle_alpha   90.00
_cell.angle_beta   90.00
_cell.angle_gamma   90.00
#
_symmetry.space_group_name_H-M   'P 1'
#
loop_
_entity.id
_entity.type
_entity.pdbx_description
1 polymer ?
#
loop_
_entity_poly.entity_id
_entity_poly.type
_entity_poly.pdbx_seq_one_letter_code
_entity_poly.pdbx_strand_id
1 'polypeptide(L)'
;MAAVQFCGEWFICSCDKRLLAVHSTQDRAPFEFDCSAAEKRPKKAETDGDQAQSGEHDPGSDHILAMATSASGSLLALSDDSKRLVLLRREPAWTVVSVR
;
A
#
# COMPACT_ATOMS: atom_id res chain seq x y z
N MET A 1 6.59 7.05 -6.86
CA MET A 1 5.74 7.77 -7.85
C MET A 1 4.91 8.82 -7.11
N ALA A 2 4.48 9.89 -7.78
CA ALA A 2 3.52 10.85 -7.22
C ALA A 2 2.20 10.78 -8.01
N ALA A 3 1.10 10.47 -7.33
CA ALA A 3 -0.22 10.46 -7.91
C ALA A 3 -1.24 11.05 -6.95
N VAL A 4 -2.30 11.60 -7.51
CA VAL A 4 -3.44 12.14 -6.77
C VAL A 4 -4.72 11.57 -7.35
N GLN A 5 -5.67 11.22 -6.48
CA GLN A 5 -7.00 10.73 -6.87
C GLN A 5 -8.00 10.92 -5.73
N PHE A 6 -9.28 10.68 -6.01
CA PHE A 6 -10.32 10.65 -5.00
C PHE A 6 -10.77 9.23 -4.67
N CYS A 7 -10.98 8.96 -3.38
CA CYS A 7 -11.64 7.75 -2.90
C CYS A 7 -12.88 8.14 -2.08
N GLY A 8 -14.00 8.33 -2.77
CA GLY A 8 -15.16 9.01 -2.19
C GLY A 8 -14.79 10.45 -1.80
N GLU A 9 -15.15 10.87 -0.58
CA GLU A 9 -14.89 12.22 -0.07
C GLU A 9 -13.43 12.48 0.37
N TRP A 10 -12.51 11.55 0.11
CA TRP A 10 -11.11 11.68 0.51
C TRP A 10 -10.24 12.00 -0.70
N PHE A 11 -9.49 13.10 -0.60
CA PHE A 11 -8.39 13.41 -1.49
C PHE A 11 -7.18 12.57 -1.08
N ILE A 12 -6.69 11.76 -2.00
CA ILE A 12 -5.54 10.88 -1.80
C ILE A 12 -4.36 11.44 -2.56
N CYS A 13 -3.20 11.53 -1.91
CA CYS A 13 -1.93 11.76 -2.58
C CYS A 13 -0.89 10.72 -2.16
N SER A 14 -0.18 10.17 -3.13
CA SER A 14 1.03 9.39 -2.89
C SER A 14 2.26 10.19 -3.21
N CYS A 15 3.31 9.96 -2.45
CA CYS A 15 4.66 10.39 -2.77
C CYS A 15 5.62 9.37 -2.18
N ASP A 16 6.55 8.89 -3.00
CA ASP A 16 7.55 7.92 -2.56
C ASP A 16 6.90 6.63 -2.01
N LYS A 17 7.19 6.24 -0.77
CA LYS A 17 6.55 5.13 -0.05
C LYS A 17 5.31 5.51 0.77
N ARG A 18 4.91 6.78 0.75
CA ARG A 18 3.84 7.30 1.61
C ARG A 18 2.57 7.60 0.83
N LEU A 19 1.44 7.30 1.47
CA LEU A 19 0.10 7.69 1.05
C LEU A 19 -0.51 8.55 2.15
N LEU A 20 -1.06 9.70 1.75
CA LEU A 20 -1.85 10.57 2.60
C LEU A 20 -3.28 10.63 2.07
N ALA A 21 -4.25 10.59 2.98
CA ALA A 21 -5.65 10.79 2.69
C ALA A 21 -6.19 11.93 3.57
N VAL A 22 -6.77 12.94 2.93
CA VAL A 22 -7.36 14.11 3.57
C VAL A 22 -8.85 14.15 3.24
N HIS A 23 -9.71 14.31 4.27
CA HIS A 23 -11.13 14.44 4.05
C HIS A 23 -11.43 15.81 3.42
N SER A 24 -12.12 15.83 2.28
CA SER A 24 -12.32 17.06 1.50
C SER A 24 -13.33 18.04 2.11
N THR A 25 -14.29 17.53 2.88
CA THR A 25 -15.43 18.32 3.39
C THR A 25 -15.54 18.42 4.91
N GLN A 26 -14.73 17.67 5.67
CA GLN A 26 -14.83 17.61 7.13
C GLN A 26 -13.44 17.81 7.73
N ASP A 27 -13.39 18.51 8.85
CA ASP A 27 -12.16 18.66 9.63
C ASP A 27 -11.88 17.36 10.39
N ARG A 28 -11.13 16.46 9.75
CA ARG A 28 -10.69 15.18 10.30
C ARG A 28 -9.19 15.10 10.21
N ALA A 29 -8.57 14.43 11.18
CA ALA A 29 -7.16 14.09 11.11
C ALA A 29 -6.86 13.35 9.79
N PRO A 30 -5.82 13.77 9.04
CA PRO A 30 -5.37 13.04 7.87
C PRO A 30 -4.99 11.60 8.22
N PHE A 31 -5.26 10.68 7.30
CA PHE A 31 -4.73 9.33 7.39
C PHE A 31 -3.41 9.25 6.63
N GLU A 32 -2.39 8.66 7.24
CA GLU A 32 -1.09 8.41 6.65
C GLU A 32 -0.82 6.90 6.63
N PHE A 33 -0.31 6.41 5.51
CA PHE A 33 0.15 5.05 5.35
C PHE A 33 1.56 5.02 4.77
N ASP A 34 2.50 4.41 5.49
CA ASP A 34 3.87 4.18 5.04
C ASP A 34 4.01 2.72 4.57
N CYS A 35 4.31 2.51 3.29
CA CYS A 35 4.44 1.17 2.71
C CYS A 35 5.57 0.36 3.35
N SER A 36 6.57 1.00 3.97
CA SER A 36 7.61 0.28 4.71
C SER A 36 7.11 -0.45 5.95
N ALA A 37 5.94 -0.05 6.47
CA ALA A 37 5.23 -0.73 7.55
C ALA A 37 4.31 -1.86 7.05
N ALA A 38 4.09 -2.01 5.73
CA ALA A 38 3.34 -3.12 5.18
C ALA A 38 4.15 -4.40 5.36
N GLU A 39 3.59 -5.40 6.05
CA GLU A 39 4.31 -6.60 6.48
C GLU A 39 5.20 -7.18 5.39
N LYS A 40 6.48 -7.38 5.73
CA LYS A 40 7.42 -8.10 4.87
C LYS A 40 7.10 -9.58 5.00
N ARG A 41 6.87 -10.27 3.88
CA ARG A 41 6.75 -11.74 3.88
C ARG A 41 7.90 -12.31 4.71
N PRO A 42 7.65 -13.17 5.71
CA PRO A 42 8.72 -13.78 6.46
C PRO A 42 9.61 -14.53 5.46
N LYS A 43 10.92 -14.20 5.46
CA LYS A 43 11.91 -15.00 4.75
C LYS A 43 11.75 -16.41 5.30
N LYS A 44 11.31 -17.36 4.45
CA LYS A 44 11.31 -18.77 4.85
C LYS A 44 12.71 -19.06 5.38
N ALA A 45 12.79 -19.51 6.63
CA ALA A 45 14.02 -20.03 7.18
C ALA A 45 14.53 -21.08 6.19
N GLU A 46 15.81 -20.99 5.86
CA GLU A 46 16.52 -21.97 5.04
C GLU A 46 16.42 -23.31 5.75
N THR A 47 15.44 -24.12 5.38
CA THR A 47 15.42 -25.54 5.70
C THR A 47 16.01 -26.25 4.49
N ASP A 48 17.16 -26.85 4.77
CA ASP A 48 18.04 -27.67 3.94
C ASP A 48 17.37 -28.39 2.76
N GLY A 49 17.96 -28.23 1.57
CA GLY A 49 17.74 -29.12 0.43
C GLY A 49 16.59 -28.76 -0.52
N ASP A 50 16.78 -27.74 -1.36
CA ASP A 50 16.56 -27.90 -2.81
C ASP A 50 17.09 -26.67 -3.57
N GLN A 51 17.99 -26.93 -4.52
CA GLN A 51 18.49 -25.95 -5.48
C GLN A 51 17.34 -25.50 -6.39
N ALA A 52 16.62 -24.46 -5.99
CA ALA A 52 15.87 -23.62 -6.90
C ALA A 52 16.49 -22.22 -6.81
N GLN A 53 17.03 -21.75 -7.94
CA GLN A 53 17.55 -20.39 -8.12
C GLN A 53 16.62 -19.36 -7.47
N SER A 54 16.92 -18.95 -6.24
CA SER A 54 16.37 -17.74 -5.66
C SER A 54 17.13 -16.59 -6.30
N GLY A 55 16.68 -16.21 -7.50
CA GLY A 55 17.13 -14.99 -8.16
C GLY A 55 17.14 -13.88 -7.13
N GLU A 56 18.29 -13.23 -6.97
CA GLU A 56 18.55 -12.14 -6.04
C GLU A 56 17.34 -11.21 -6.04
N HIS A 57 16.52 -11.34 -5.00
CA HIS A 57 15.29 -10.58 -4.91
C HIS A 57 15.72 -9.23 -4.38
N ASP A 58 15.95 -8.28 -5.28
CA ASP A 58 16.20 -6.88 -4.93
C ASP A 58 15.11 -6.47 -3.93
N PRO A 59 15.45 -6.20 -2.66
CA PRO A 59 14.47 -5.77 -1.69
C PRO A 59 14.04 -4.38 -2.13
N GLY A 60 12.89 -4.29 -2.79
CA GLY A 60 12.33 -3.03 -3.25
C GLY A 60 12.39 -1.95 -2.17
N SER A 61 12.38 -0.70 -2.60
CA SER A 61 12.50 0.47 -1.71
C SER A 61 11.19 0.89 -1.06
N ASP A 62 10.15 0.05 -1.18
CA ASP A 62 8.79 0.27 -0.72
C ASP A 62 8.10 1.46 -1.44
N HIS A 63 8.63 1.89 -2.58
CA HIS A 63 8.08 2.99 -3.36
C HIS A 63 6.75 2.59 -4.01
N ILE A 64 5.72 3.41 -3.80
CA ILE A 64 4.42 3.24 -4.47
C ILE A 64 4.62 3.40 -5.98
N LEU A 65 4.15 2.42 -6.74
CA LEU A 65 4.21 2.36 -8.19
C LEU A 65 2.86 2.64 -8.85
N ALA A 66 1.77 2.17 -8.25
CA ALA A 66 0.42 2.38 -8.76
C ALA A 66 -0.61 2.41 -7.63
N MET A 67 -1.74 3.07 -7.89
CA MET A 67 -2.91 3.05 -7.02
C MET A 67 -4.19 2.99 -7.85
N ALA A 68 -5.25 2.44 -7.28
CA ALA A 68 -6.57 2.41 -7.88
C ALA A 68 -7.66 2.47 -6.80
N THR A 69 -8.79 3.09 -7.13
CA THR A 69 -9.96 3.18 -6.25
C THR A 69 -11.11 2.36 -6.81
N SER A 70 -11.90 1.75 -5.93
CA SER A 70 -13.14 1.10 -6.36
C SER A 70 -14.14 2.14 -6.84
N ALA A 71 -15.04 1.76 -7.75
CA ALA A 71 -16.10 2.64 -8.25
C ALA A 71 -17.01 3.18 -7.13
N SER A 72 -17.17 2.43 -6.03
CA SER A 72 -17.90 2.84 -4.83
C SER A 72 -17.16 3.85 -3.95
N GLY A 73 -15.86 4.09 -4.17
CA GLY A 73 -15.01 4.92 -3.30
C GLY A 73 -14.82 4.35 -1.89
N SER A 74 -15.05 3.04 -1.69
CA SER A 74 -14.92 2.39 -0.38
C SER A 74 -13.58 1.66 -0.20
N LEU A 75 -12.90 1.35 -1.29
CA LEU A 75 -11.61 0.65 -1.31
C LEU A 75 -10.58 1.41 -2.11
N LEU A 76 -9.34 1.36 -1.64
CA LEU A 76 -8.15 1.79 -2.36
C LEU A 76 -7.15 0.65 -2.37
N ALA A 77 -6.63 0.31 -3.54
CA ALA A 77 -5.54 -0.63 -3.71
C ALA A 77 -4.28 0.14 -4.14
N LEU A 78 -3.12 -0.28 -3.66
CA LEU A 78 -1.83 0.21 -4.13
C LEU A 78 -0.83 -0.93 -4.29
N SER A 79 0.13 -0.74 -5.18
CA SER A 79 1.30 -1.61 -5.32
C SER A 79 2.59 -0.83 -5.16
N ASP A 80 3.62 -1.51 -4.65
CA ASP A 80 4.97 -0.98 -4.50
C ASP A 80 6.02 -1.81 -5.25
N ASP A 81 7.25 -1.30 -5.29
CA ASP A 81 8.41 -1.96 -5.91
C ASP A 81 8.95 -3.15 -5.09
N SER A 82 8.50 -3.31 -3.84
CA SER A 82 8.68 -4.50 -3.01
C SER A 82 7.72 -5.64 -3.39
N LYS A 83 7.00 -5.48 -4.51
CA LYS A 83 6.03 -6.44 -5.08
C LYS A 83 4.86 -6.73 -4.14
N ARG A 84 4.53 -5.79 -3.24
CA ARG A 84 3.35 -5.91 -2.39
C ARG A 84 2.12 -5.33 -3.09
N LEU A 85 0.97 -5.95 -2.81
CA LEU A 85 -0.35 -5.39 -3.08
C LEU A 85 -1.04 -5.12 -1.75
N VAL A 86 -1.33 -3.84 -1.47
CA VAL A 86 -2.00 -3.40 -0.25
C VAL A 86 -3.43 -2.98 -0.58
N LEU A 87 -4.40 -3.51 0.18
CA LEU A 87 -5.81 -3.12 0.10
C LEU A 87 -6.22 -2.36 1.35
N LEU A 88 -6.75 -1.16 1.17
CA LEU A 88 -7.23 -0.27 2.21
C LEU A 88 -8.75 -0.09 2.10
N ARG A 89 -9.42 0.04 3.24
CA ARG A 89 -10.85 0.37 3.34
C ARG A 89 -11.03 1.67 4.10
N ARG A 90 -11.92 2.53 3.60
CA ARG A 90 -12.18 3.89 4.11
C ARG A 90 -13.03 3.97 5.39
N GLU A 91 -14.05 3.12 5.56
CA GLU A 91 -15.09 3.31 6.59
C GLU A 91 -15.14 2.21 7.66
N PRO A 92 -15.39 2.57 8.95
CA PRO A 92 -15.59 3.92 9.52
C PRO A 92 -14.29 4.72 9.76
N ALA A 93 -13.13 4.07 9.62
CA ALA A 93 -11.81 4.67 9.59
C ALA A 93 -10.96 3.91 8.56
N TRP A 94 -9.89 4.55 8.07
CA TRP A 94 -8.95 3.90 7.17
C TRP A 94 -8.29 2.69 7.85
N THR A 95 -8.38 1.53 7.21
CA THR A 95 -7.84 0.27 7.71
C THR A 95 -7.19 -0.53 6.60
N VAL A 96 -6.07 -1.17 6.92
CA VAL A 96 -5.43 -2.14 6.02
C VAL A 96 -6.22 -3.45 6.10
N VAL A 97 -6.80 -3.86 4.97
CA VAL A 97 -7.60 -5.09 4.85
C VAL A 97 -6.73 -6.28 4.50
N SER A 98 -5.73 -6.09 3.62
CA SER A 98 -4.85 -7.16 3.16
C SER A 98 -3.54 -6.60 2.64
N VAL A 99 -2.46 -7.33 2.87
CA VAL A 99 -1.15 -7.16 2.24
C VAL A 99 -0.79 -8.50 1.61
N ARG A 100 -0.41 -8.52 0.34
CA ARG A 100 0.03 -9.72 -0.39
C ARG A 100 1.38 -9.51 -1.03
#